data_AF-A0A966FKI9-F1
#
_entry.id   AF-A0A966FKI9-F1
#
_cell.length_a   1.000
_cell.length_b   1.000
_cell.length_c   1.000
_cell.angle_alpha   90.00
_cell.angle_beta   90.00
_cell.angle_gamma   90.00
#
_symmetry.space_group_name_H-M   'P 1'
#
loop_
_entity.id
_entity.type
_entity.pdbx_description
1 polymer ?
#
loop_
_entity_poly.entity_id
_entity_poly.type
_entity_poly.pdbx_seq_one_letter_code
_entity_poly.pdbx_strand_id
1 'polypeptide(L)' 'MLTDKQSLILCGILGIAIFSTGVLDILDNFITKTILTILFLVIVANLIISNSIKKESKE' A
#
# COMPACT_ATOMS: atom_id res chain seq x y z
N MET A 1 -0.12 -5.68 15.32
CA MET A 1 0.72 -6.63 14.56
C MET A 1 -0.08 -7.17 13.38
N LEU A 2 0.04 -6.57 12.19
CA LEU A 2 -0.29 -7.32 10.97
C LEU A 2 0.76 -8.41 10.87
N THR A 3 0.34 -9.67 10.93
CA THR A 3 1.25 -10.80 10.74
C THR A 3 1.85 -10.69 9.34
N ASP A 4 3.12 -11.08 9.14
CA ASP A 4 3.87 -10.90 7.88
C ASP A 4 3.07 -11.32 6.63
N LYS A 5 2.27 -12.39 6.76
CA LYS A 5 1.33 -12.89 5.76
C LYS A 5 0.17 -11.93 5.43
N GLN A 6 -0.40 -11.23 6.42
CA GLN A 6 -1.44 -10.22 6.18
C GLN A 6 -0.87 -8.98 5.48
N SER A 7 0.34 -8.55 5.83
CA SER A 7 0.98 -7.42 5.14
C SER A 7 1.28 -7.76 3.67
N LEU A 8 1.74 -8.98 3.41
CA LEU A 8 1.97 -9.49 2.05
C LEU A 8 0.68 -9.54 1.22
N ILE A 9 -0.41 -10.05 1.81
CA ILE A 9 -1.73 -10.10 1.18
C ILE A 9 -2.25 -8.68 0.90
N LEU A 10 -2.06 -7.74 1.84
CA LEU A 10 -2.50 -6.36 1.67
C LEU A 10 -1.73 -5.65 0.54
N CYS A 11 -0.42 -5.89 0.43
CA CYS A 11 0.39 -5.44 -0.70
C CYS A 11 -0.09 -6.03 -2.04
N GLY A 12 -0.41 -7.33 -2.07
CA GLY A 12 -0.94 -7.99 -3.27
C GLY A 12 -2.27 -7.38 -3.72
N ILE A 13 -3.20 -7.17 -2.77
CA ILE A 13 -4.50 -6.54 -3.04
C ILE A 13 -4.32 -5.10 -3.54
N LEU A 14 -3.39 -4.34 -2.96
CA LEU A 14 -3.06 -2.99 -3.43
C LEU A 14 -2.51 -2.96 -4.84
N GLY A 15 -1.60 -3.87 -5.18
CA GLY A 15 -1.06 -3.99 -6.53
C GLY A 15 -2.16 -4.28 -7.55
N ILE A 16 -3.07 -5.21 -7.22
CA ILE A 16 -4.22 -5.56 -8.09
C ILE A 16 -5.21 -4.39 -8.20
N ALA A 17 -5.47 -3.68 -7.10
CA ALA A 17 -6.37 -2.53 -7.08
C ALA A 17 -5.81 -1.38 -7.94
N ILE A 18 -4.53 -1.04 -7.80
CA ILE A 18 -3.88 0.01 -8.59
C ILE A 18 -3.82 -0.39 -10.06
N PHE A 19 -3.50 -1.65 -10.36
CA PHE A 19 -3.47 -2.15 -11.73
C PHE A 19 -4.86 -2.10 -12.38
N SER A 20 -5.89 -2.59 -11.69
CA SER A 20 -7.27 -2.55 -12.18
C SER A 20 -7.78 -1.11 -12.38
N THR A 21 -7.43 -0.20 -11.46
CA THR A 21 -7.80 1.23 -11.58
C THR A 21 -7.09 1.92 -12.75
N GLY A 22 -5.85 1.51 -13.04
CA GLY A 22 -5.08 1.99 -14.20
C GLY A 22 -5.62 1.47 -15.53
N VAL A 23 -6.05 0.21 -15.61
CA VAL A 23 -6.64 -0.40 -16.82
C VAL A 23 -8.02 0.16 -17.14
N LEU A 24 -8.80 0.52 -16.10
CA LEU A 24 -10.16 1.04 -16.27
C LEU A 24 -10.20 2.55 -16.61
N ASP A 25 -9.04 3.18 -16.86
CA ASP A 25 -8.85 4.61 -17.19
C ASP A 25 -9.41 5.61 -16.14
N ILE A 26 -9.99 5.10 -15.05
CA ILE A 26 -10.41 5.87 -13.86
C ILE A 26 -9.24 6.65 -13.24
N LEU A 27 -8.02 6.17 -13.48
CA LEU A 27 -6.79 6.79 -13.07
C LEU A 27 -6.40 8.02 -13.91
N ASP A 28 -7.05 8.27 -15.05
CA ASP A 28 -6.74 9.43 -15.89
C ASP A 28 -7.22 10.76 -15.28
N ASN A 29 -8.22 10.69 -14.41
CA ASN A 29 -8.66 11.84 -13.64
C ASN A 29 -7.60 12.26 -12.59
N PHE A 30 -7.11 13.50 -12.70
CA PHE A 30 -6.02 14.04 -11.87
C PHE A 30 -6.31 13.92 -10.35
N ILE A 31 -7.57 14.14 -9.95
CA ILE A 31 -8.01 14.00 -8.56
C ILE A 31 -7.88 12.54 -8.11
N THR A 32 -8.36 11.59 -8.90
CA THR A 32 -8.31 10.16 -8.58
C THR A 32 -6.87 9.65 -8.50
N LYS A 33 -6.02 10.09 -9.43
CA LYS A 33 -4.57 9.78 -9.45
C LYS A 33 -3.87 10.25 -8.19
N THR A 34 -4.18 11.47 -7.75
CA THR A 34 -3.57 12.09 -6.58
C THR A 34 -3.99 11.37 -5.30
N ILE A 35 -5.29 11.11 -5.13
CA ILE A 35 -5.83 10.39 -3.96
C ILE A 35 -5.24 8.98 -3.88
N LEU A 36 -5.20 8.25 -5.00
CA LEU A 36 -4.66 6.90 -5.04
C LEU A 36 -3.16 6.87 -4.71
N THR A 37 -2.41 7.86 -5.19
CA THR A 37 -0.97 7.99 -4.92
C THR A 37 -0.72 8.29 -3.44
N ILE A 38 -1.48 9.21 -2.84
CA ILE A 38 -1.38 9.52 -1.40
C ILE A 38 -1.72 8.29 -0.57
N LEU A 39 -2.81 7.58 -0.91
CA LEU A 39 -3.22 6.38 -0.21
C LEU A 39 -2.15 5.28 -0.29
N PHE A 40 -1.57 5.09 -1.47
CA PHE A 40 -0.47 4.16 -1.66
C PHE A 40 0.74 4.53 -0.81
N LEU A 41 1.13 5.82 -0.79
CA LEU A 41 2.28 6.31 -0.05
C LEU A 41 2.09 6.17 1.46
N VAL A 42 0.88 6.42 1.97
CA VAL A 42 0.50 6.17 3.38
C VAL A 42 0.64 4.69 3.72
N ILE A 43 0.21 3.79 2.84
CA ILE A 43 0.29 2.35 3.10
C ILE A 43 1.75 1.86 3.05
N VAL A 44 2.54 2.34 2.07
CA VAL A 44 3.98 2.05 2.00
C VAL A 44 4.70 2.59 3.22
N ALA A 45 4.42 3.81 3.66
CA ALA A 45 4.99 4.39 4.88
C ALA A 45 4.61 3.57 6.11
N ASN A 46 3.34 3.20 6.25
CA ASN A 46 2.86 2.36 7.36
C ASN A 46 3.50 0.97 7.35
N LEU A 47 3.76 0.40 6.17
CA LEU A 47 4.45 -0.88 6.02
C LEU A 47 5.93 -0.77 6.38
N ILE A 48 6.61 0.29 5.94
CA ILE A 48 8.02 0.55 6.30
C ILE A 48 8.15 0.75 7.82
N ILE A 49 7.30 1.59 8.42
CA ILE A 49 7.29 1.87 9.87
C ILE A 49 6.97 0.59 10.66
N SER A 50 5.92 -0.13 10.28
CA SER A 50 5.55 -1.39 10.95
C SER A 50 6.63 -2.46 10.82
N ASN A 51 7.39 -2.47 9.72
CA ASN A 51 8.51 -3.39 9.53
C ASN A 51 9.77 -2.94 10.30
N SER A 52 9.95 -1.63 10.49
CA SER A 52 11.04 -1.05 11.30
C SER A 52 10.81 -1.27 12.80
N ILE A 53 9.58 -1.12 13.29
CA ILE A 53 9.18 -1.43 14.68
C ILE A 53 9.39 -2.92 15.00
N LYS A 54 9.15 -3.80 14.03
CA LYS A 54 9.35 -5.25 14.19
C LYS A 54 10.83 -5.66 14.28
N LYS A 55 11.75 -4.78 13.85
CA LYS A 55 13.21 -4.96 14.04
C LYS A 55 13.67 -4.53 15.43
N GLU A 56 13.05 -3.52 16.05
CA GLU A 56 13.45 -3.01 17.36
C GLU A 56 13.07 -3.95 18.52
N SER A 57 12.00 -4.74 18.39
CA SER A 57 11.61 -5.74 19.41
C SER A 57 12.39 -7.07 19.33
N LYS A 58 13.52 -7.12 18.63
CA LYS A 58 14.43 -8.27 18.55
C LYS A 58 15.89 -7.90 18.89
N GLU A 59 16.09 -6.87 19.69
CA GLU A 59 17.36 -6.62 20.38
C GLU A 59 17.19 -6.88 21.89
#